data_AF-A0A9P7N0W8-F1
#
_entry.id   AF-A0A9P7N0W8-F1
#
_cell.length_a   1.000
_cell.length_b   1.000
_cell.length_c   1.000
_cell.angle_alpha   90.00
_cell.angle_beta   90.00
_cell.angle_gamma   90.00
#
_symmetry.space_group_name_H-M   'P 1'
#
loop_
_entity.id
_entity.type
_entity.pdbx_description
1 polymer ?
#
loop_
_entity_poly.entity_id
_entity_poly.type
_entity_poly.pdbx_seq_one_letter_code
_entity_poly.pdbx_strand_id
1 'polypeptide(L)'
;MYGVEIVAFVTSVGHIKLFGDADAMSADPAFLSLADTVTRDQVDQFLPVRCPDAAANKLMEDRIAELRDQHDSTGGTVTCVIRNAPSGLGEPAFDKLEALLGHAMLSIPAVKGFEIGSGFMGTEMNGSRHNDAFIPAPELAAAAAKHGIPRSRLHTKTNNSGGIQGGISNGMPIFFRVAFKPPATISQDQTTALYDGTGEGVLTAKGRHDPCVVPRAVPIVEGMAALAIADAVMAQHARRMGIQIAQTK
;
A
#
# COMPACT_ATOMS: atom_id res chain seq x y z
N MET A 1 -5.14 18.90 11.45
CA MET A 1 -5.14 17.59 10.75
C MET A 1 -4.19 16.68 11.51
N TYR A 2 -4.44 15.37 11.61
CA TYR A 2 -3.71 14.44 12.48
C TYR A 2 -2.21 14.23 12.19
N GLY A 3 -1.63 15.00 11.25
CA GLY A 3 -0.24 14.86 10.81
C GLY A 3 0.01 13.55 10.06
N VAL A 4 -1.05 12.90 9.57
CA VAL A 4 -0.94 11.66 8.79
C VAL A 4 -0.21 11.97 7.51
N GLU A 5 0.85 11.20 7.25
CA GLU A 5 1.61 11.26 6.01
C GLU A 5 1.40 9.95 5.26
N ILE A 6 1.10 10.05 3.97
CA ILE A 6 0.87 8.91 3.09
C ILE A 6 1.82 9.07 1.92
N VAL A 7 2.69 8.09 1.74
CA VAL A 7 3.68 8.09 0.65
C VAL A 7 3.66 6.71 0.01
N ALA A 8 3.48 6.66 -1.31
CA ALA A 8 3.60 5.44 -2.07
C ALA A 8 4.75 5.52 -3.08
N PHE A 9 5.27 4.38 -3.47
CA PHE A 9 6.36 4.28 -4.44
C PHE A 9 6.37 2.91 -5.13
N VAL A 10 6.96 2.87 -6.33
CA VAL A 10 7.10 1.62 -7.08
C VAL A 10 8.17 0.75 -6.42
N THR A 11 7.80 -0.50 -6.14
CA THR A 11 8.70 -1.50 -5.55
C THR A 11 9.05 -2.62 -6.51
N SER A 12 8.32 -2.80 -7.61
CA SER A 12 8.75 -3.67 -8.69
C SER A 12 8.12 -3.32 -10.03
N VAL A 13 8.83 -3.68 -11.10
CA VAL A 13 8.32 -3.76 -12.48
C VAL A 13 8.73 -5.12 -13.03
N GLY A 14 7.74 -5.96 -13.36
CA GLY A 14 7.98 -7.36 -13.70
C GLY A 14 8.78 -8.09 -12.60
N HIS A 15 9.94 -8.64 -12.98
CA HIS A 15 10.84 -9.36 -12.07
C HIS A 15 11.87 -8.45 -11.38
N ILE A 16 11.98 -7.18 -11.77
CA ILE A 16 12.93 -6.23 -11.18
C ILE A 16 12.29 -5.68 -9.90
N LYS A 17 12.96 -5.90 -8.77
CA LYS A 17 12.45 -5.57 -7.43
C LYS A 17 13.40 -4.61 -6.73
N LEU A 18 12.85 -3.68 -5.97
CA LEU A 18 13.60 -2.76 -5.11
C LEU A 18 14.17 -3.51 -3.89
N PHE A 19 13.37 -4.39 -3.30
CA PHE A 19 13.75 -5.22 -2.15
C PHE A 19 13.81 -6.68 -2.57
N GLY A 20 14.68 -7.45 -1.93
CA GLY A 20 14.81 -8.88 -2.19
C GLY A 20 13.56 -9.68 -1.77
N ASP A 21 13.44 -10.91 -2.28
CA ASP A 21 12.35 -11.82 -1.93
C ASP A 21 12.57 -12.58 -0.61
N ALA A 22 13.80 -12.55 -0.09
CA ALA A 22 14.22 -13.41 1.01
C ALA A 22 13.65 -12.97 2.38
N ASP A 23 13.30 -11.70 2.53
CA ASP A 23 12.80 -11.13 3.78
C ASP A 23 11.47 -10.43 3.55
N ALA A 24 10.51 -10.62 4.47
CA ALA A 24 9.29 -9.82 4.48
C ALA A 24 9.64 -8.33 4.50
N MET A 25 8.78 -7.45 3.96
CA MET A 25 8.95 -5.99 4.14
C MET A 25 9.19 -5.64 5.62
N SER A 26 8.49 -6.31 6.54
CA SER A 26 8.64 -6.10 7.98
C SER A 26 9.97 -6.58 8.60
N ALA A 27 10.78 -7.32 7.85
CA ALA A 27 12.06 -7.89 8.30
C ALA A 27 13.28 -7.26 7.60
N ASP A 28 13.10 -6.65 6.42
CA ASP A 28 14.17 -5.98 5.68
C ASP A 28 14.54 -4.62 6.33
N PRO A 29 15.77 -4.46 6.87
CA PRO A 29 16.19 -3.20 7.49
C PRO A 29 16.25 -2.03 6.52
N ALA A 30 16.56 -2.27 5.25
CA ALA A 30 16.59 -1.23 4.22
C ALA A 30 15.18 -0.73 3.92
N PHE A 31 14.20 -1.65 3.85
CA PHE A 31 12.80 -1.29 3.75
C PHE A 31 12.34 -0.45 4.94
N LEU A 32 12.59 -0.92 6.18
CA LEU A 32 12.11 -0.24 7.38
C LEU A 32 12.68 1.19 7.49
N SER A 33 13.98 1.35 7.20
CA SER A 33 14.63 2.67 7.15
C SER A 33 14.02 3.59 6.10
N LEU A 34 13.72 3.06 4.91
CA LEU A 34 13.06 3.82 3.86
C LEU A 34 11.63 4.18 4.26
N ALA A 35 10.85 3.24 4.79
CA ALA A 35 9.47 3.45 5.19
C ALA A 35 9.34 4.56 6.24
N ASP A 36 10.30 4.65 7.16
CA ASP A 36 10.33 5.70 8.18
C ASP A 36 10.63 7.09 7.60
N THR A 37 11.41 7.19 6.53
CA THR A 37 12.01 8.46 6.09
C THR A 37 11.54 8.96 4.72
N VAL A 38 11.03 8.08 3.85
CA VAL A 38 10.68 8.43 2.46
C VAL A 38 9.62 9.51 2.40
N THR A 39 9.80 10.47 1.50
CA THR A 39 8.86 11.57 1.28
C THR A 39 8.37 11.55 -0.16
N ARG A 40 7.20 12.15 -0.40
CA ARG A 40 6.67 12.30 -1.75
C ARG A 40 7.66 13.02 -2.67
N ASP A 41 8.30 14.09 -2.18
CA ASP A 41 9.27 14.86 -2.95
C ASP A 41 10.49 14.02 -3.34
N GLN A 42 10.96 13.12 -2.47
CA GLN A 42 12.01 12.17 -2.83
C GLN A 42 11.53 11.19 -3.90
N VAL A 43 10.31 10.65 -3.79
CA VAL A 43 9.77 9.71 -4.78
C VAL A 43 9.61 10.36 -6.16
N ASP A 44 9.14 11.61 -6.21
CA ASP A 44 8.93 12.34 -7.47
C ASP A 44 10.25 12.78 -8.15
N GLN A 45 11.40 12.73 -7.46
CA GLN A 45 12.71 12.88 -8.10
C GLN A 45 13.05 11.73 -9.06
N PHE A 46 12.37 10.58 -8.93
CA PHE A 46 12.60 9.37 -9.72
C PHE A 46 11.57 9.19 -10.85
N LEU A 47 10.97 10.27 -11.34
CA LEU A 47 10.13 10.22 -12.52
C LEU A 47 10.88 9.67 -13.75
N PRO A 48 10.21 8.90 -14.63
CA PRO A 48 8.78 8.61 -14.61
C PRO A 48 8.37 7.45 -13.71
N VAL A 49 9.31 6.59 -13.27
CA VAL A 49 9.01 5.30 -12.64
C VAL A 49 8.59 5.44 -11.17
N ARG A 50 9.12 6.42 -10.43
CA ARG A 50 8.84 6.64 -9.00
C ARG A 50 9.33 5.51 -8.09
N CYS A 51 10.49 4.94 -8.38
CA CYS A 51 11.19 4.03 -7.48
C CYS A 51 12.33 4.79 -6.77
N PRO A 52 12.33 4.93 -5.43
CA PRO A 52 13.26 5.77 -4.68
C PRO A 52 14.66 5.15 -4.50
N ASP A 53 15.18 4.54 -5.56
CA ASP A 53 16.54 4.00 -5.65
C ASP A 53 17.03 4.14 -7.08
N ALA A 54 18.18 4.80 -7.28
CA ALA A 54 18.64 5.17 -8.61
C ALA A 54 18.91 3.95 -9.52
N ALA A 55 19.45 2.87 -8.96
CA ALA A 55 19.82 1.69 -9.71
C ALA A 55 18.58 0.88 -10.11
N ALA A 56 17.70 0.59 -9.15
CA ALA A 56 16.46 -0.12 -9.38
C ALA A 56 15.53 0.69 -10.30
N ASN A 57 15.43 2.00 -10.09
CA ASN A 57 14.63 2.88 -10.95
C ASN A 57 15.10 2.82 -12.40
N LYS A 58 16.41 2.84 -12.64
CA LYS A 58 16.96 2.75 -13.99
C LYS A 58 16.65 1.41 -14.65
N LEU A 59 16.86 0.30 -13.94
CA LEU A 59 16.54 -1.03 -14.44
C LEU A 59 15.06 -1.18 -14.77
N MET A 60 14.18 -0.67 -13.90
CA MET A 60 12.73 -0.66 -14.12
C MET A 60 12.36 0.19 -15.35
N GLU A 61 12.95 1.37 -15.51
CA GLU A 61 12.73 2.23 -16.67
C GLU A 61 13.14 1.53 -17.98
N ASP A 62 14.31 0.89 -17.99
CA ASP A 62 14.83 0.17 -19.15
C ASP A 62 13.91 -1.01 -19.52
N ARG A 63 13.40 -1.73 -18.52
CA ARG A 63 12.42 -2.82 -18.75
C ARG A 63 11.09 -2.32 -19.32
N ILE A 64 10.61 -1.17 -18.86
CA ILE A 64 9.39 -0.54 -19.40
C ILE A 64 9.63 -0.13 -20.86
N ALA A 65 10.79 0.45 -21.18
CA ALA A 65 11.16 0.83 -22.53
C ALA A 65 11.27 -0.38 -23.46
N GLU A 66 11.90 -1.47 -23.00
CA GLU A 66 12.01 -2.73 -23.72
C GLU A 66 10.62 -3.29 -24.10
N LEU A 67 9.69 -3.36 -23.14
CA LEU A 67 8.34 -3.88 -23.37
C LEU A 67 7.53 -3.00 -24.32
N ARG A 68 7.70 -1.67 -24.23
CA ARG A 68 7.09 -0.75 -25.18
C ARG A 68 7.54 -1.06 -26.61
N ASP A 69 8.83 -1.29 -26.82
CA ASP A 69 9.40 -1.57 -28.14
C ASP A 69 8.96 -2.98 -28.63
N GLN A 70 8.73 -3.91 -27.71
CA GLN A 70 8.12 -5.23 -27.95
C GLN A 70 6.59 -5.19 -28.14
N HIS A 71 5.96 -4.01 -28.04
CA HIS A 71 4.50 -3.85 -28.10
C HIS A 71 3.76 -4.68 -27.03
N ASP A 72 4.42 -4.97 -25.91
CA ASP A 72 3.92 -5.80 -24.82
C ASP A 72 3.83 -4.99 -23.51
N SER A 73 3.40 -5.62 -22.43
CA SER A 73 3.26 -4.99 -21.12
C SER A 73 3.64 -5.90 -19.97
N THR A 74 3.88 -5.30 -18.81
CA THR A 74 4.11 -6.02 -17.57
C THR A 74 3.39 -5.36 -16.40
N GLY A 75 3.27 -6.13 -15.32
CA GLY A 75 2.76 -5.67 -14.04
C GLY A 75 3.87 -5.21 -13.12
N GLY A 76 3.56 -5.14 -11.84
CA GLY A 76 4.52 -4.76 -10.83
C GLY A 76 3.86 -4.54 -9.48
N THR A 77 4.60 -3.92 -8.57
CA THR A 77 4.11 -3.64 -7.22
C THR A 77 4.33 -2.19 -6.84
N VAL A 78 3.38 -1.65 -6.07
CA VAL A 78 3.49 -0.37 -5.39
C VAL A 78 3.41 -0.63 -3.91
N THR A 79 4.33 -0.08 -3.12
CA THR A 79 4.22 -0.05 -1.67
C THR A 79 3.72 1.31 -1.22
N CYS A 80 2.87 1.32 -0.22
CA CYS A 80 2.38 2.52 0.43
C CYS A 80 2.71 2.45 1.93
N VAL A 81 3.16 3.58 2.46
CA VAL A 81 3.45 3.77 3.87
C VAL A 81 2.60 4.93 4.40
N ILE A 82 1.90 4.67 5.50
CA ILE A 82 1.09 5.63 6.23
C ILE A 82 1.75 5.84 7.59
N ARG A 83 2.40 6.98 7.75
CA ARG A 83 2.99 7.40 9.02
C ARG A 83 2.01 8.24 9.80
N ASN A 84 2.22 8.27 11.11
CA ASN A 84 1.45 9.09 12.03
C ASN A 84 -0.08 8.83 11.94
N ALA A 85 -0.53 7.63 11.58
CA ALA A 85 -1.94 7.26 11.71
C ALA A 85 -2.35 7.21 13.20
N PRO A 86 -3.44 7.88 13.64
CA PRO A 86 -3.96 7.71 15.00
C PRO A 86 -4.10 6.23 15.37
N SER A 87 -3.89 5.86 16.63
CA SER A 87 -4.13 4.49 17.10
C SER A 87 -5.62 4.24 17.31
N GLY A 88 -6.07 3.01 17.08
CA GLY A 88 -7.46 2.59 17.25
C GLY A 88 -8.37 2.93 16.08
N LEU A 89 -7.83 3.21 14.88
CA LEU A 89 -8.63 3.33 13.66
C LEU A 89 -9.00 1.93 13.14
N GLY A 90 -10.24 1.75 12.68
CA GLY A 90 -10.80 0.46 12.28
C GLY A 90 -11.77 -0.11 13.32
N GLU A 91 -12.07 -1.41 13.19
CA GLU A 91 -12.89 -2.21 14.09
C GLU A 91 -12.35 -3.63 14.24
N PRO A 92 -12.61 -4.33 15.36
CA PRO A 92 -12.05 -5.65 15.59
C PRO A 92 -12.69 -6.79 14.77
N ALA A 93 -13.83 -6.55 14.11
CA ALA A 93 -14.64 -7.59 13.48
C ALA A 93 -14.93 -7.35 12.00
N PHE A 94 -15.91 -6.50 11.68
CA PHE A 94 -16.43 -6.32 10.31
C PHE A 94 -15.59 -5.33 9.52
N ASP A 95 -15.42 -4.11 10.05
CA ASP A 95 -14.70 -3.03 9.37
C ASP A 95 -13.26 -2.90 9.89
N LYS A 96 -12.53 -4.01 9.83
CA LYS A 96 -11.10 -4.06 10.13
C LYS A 96 -10.34 -3.11 9.22
N LEU A 97 -9.38 -2.35 9.76
CA LEU A 97 -8.66 -1.34 8.99
C LEU A 97 -7.90 -1.96 7.81
N GLU A 98 -7.26 -3.11 8.00
CA GLU A 98 -6.59 -3.85 6.93
C GLU A 98 -7.57 -4.35 5.85
N ALA A 99 -8.82 -4.66 6.22
CA ALA A 99 -9.85 -5.05 5.26
C ALA A 99 -10.37 -3.85 4.47
N LEU A 100 -10.55 -2.68 5.10
CA LEU A 100 -10.93 -1.44 4.42
C LEU A 100 -9.84 -0.97 3.46
N LEU A 101 -8.57 -1.00 3.89
CA LEU A 101 -7.43 -0.71 3.02
C LEU A 101 -7.34 -1.73 1.88
N GLY A 102 -7.50 -3.02 2.18
CA GLY A 102 -7.53 -4.08 1.17
C GLY A 102 -8.64 -3.86 0.14
N HIS A 103 -9.86 -3.55 0.57
CA HIS A 103 -10.98 -3.24 -0.31
C HIS A 103 -10.67 -2.02 -1.19
N ALA A 104 -10.17 -0.93 -0.60
CA ALA A 104 -9.79 0.27 -1.32
C ALA A 104 -8.74 -0.04 -2.39
N MET A 105 -7.68 -0.79 -2.06
CA MET A 105 -6.62 -1.13 -3.02
C MET A 105 -7.09 -2.11 -4.09
N LEU A 106 -7.82 -3.17 -3.71
CA LEU A 106 -8.34 -4.19 -4.64
C LEU A 106 -9.37 -3.62 -5.62
N SER A 107 -10.01 -2.48 -5.29
CA SER A 107 -10.92 -1.77 -6.20
C SER A 107 -10.21 -0.99 -7.31
N ILE A 108 -8.90 -0.76 -7.20
CA ILE A 108 -8.13 -0.07 -8.23
C ILE A 108 -8.01 -0.98 -9.47
N PRO A 109 -8.27 -0.47 -10.69
CA PRO A 109 -8.12 -1.26 -11.90
C PRO A 109 -6.73 -1.92 -12.01
N ALA A 110 -6.72 -3.15 -12.51
CA ALA A 110 -5.54 -4.01 -12.65
C ALA A 110 -4.92 -4.51 -11.33
N VAL A 111 -5.40 -4.12 -10.15
CA VAL A 111 -4.94 -4.74 -8.90
C VAL A 111 -5.43 -6.18 -8.81
N LYS A 112 -4.52 -7.08 -8.42
CA LYS A 112 -4.78 -8.52 -8.23
C LYS A 112 -4.29 -9.06 -6.89
N GLY A 113 -3.57 -8.27 -6.10
CA GLY A 113 -3.10 -8.67 -4.78
C GLY A 113 -2.90 -7.48 -3.85
N PHE A 114 -3.07 -7.75 -2.56
CA PHE A 114 -2.86 -6.80 -1.47
C PHE A 114 -2.26 -7.59 -0.30
N GLU A 115 -1.19 -7.07 0.29
CA GLU A 115 -0.61 -7.63 1.51
C GLU A 115 -0.16 -6.51 2.44
N ILE A 116 -0.22 -6.76 3.74
CA ILE A 116 0.06 -5.78 4.79
C ILE A 116 1.09 -6.32 5.77
N GLY A 117 1.98 -5.46 6.26
CA GLY A 117 3.01 -5.86 7.22
C GLY A 117 3.93 -6.94 6.66
N SER A 118 4.07 -8.04 7.38
CA SER A 118 4.82 -9.23 6.96
C SER A 118 4.22 -9.92 5.72
N GLY A 119 2.99 -9.58 5.34
CA GLY A 119 2.33 -10.09 4.15
C GLY A 119 2.27 -11.60 4.09
N PHE A 120 2.46 -12.16 2.89
CA PHE A 120 2.47 -13.61 2.69
C PHE A 120 3.61 -14.33 3.40
N MET A 121 4.77 -13.67 3.57
CA MET A 121 5.91 -14.23 4.33
C MET A 121 5.55 -14.51 5.79
N GLY A 122 4.61 -13.75 6.37
CA GLY A 122 4.08 -14.00 7.72
C GLY A 122 3.48 -15.40 7.89
N THR A 123 3.02 -16.04 6.81
CA THR A 123 2.46 -17.40 6.86
C THR A 123 3.53 -18.50 7.04
N GLU A 124 4.80 -18.17 6.81
CA GLU A 124 5.94 -19.08 6.92
C GLU A 124 6.70 -18.89 8.25
N MET A 125 6.33 -17.87 9.03
CA MET A 125 7.00 -17.52 10.28
C MET A 125 6.39 -18.23 11.49
N ASN A 126 7.25 -18.68 12.39
CA ASN A 126 6.82 -19.12 13.72
C ASN A 126 6.33 -17.93 14.54
N GLY A 127 5.22 -18.09 15.27
CA GLY A 127 4.64 -17.03 16.11
C GLY A 127 5.63 -16.41 17.11
N SER A 128 6.59 -17.18 17.63
CA SER A 128 7.63 -16.67 18.52
C SER A 128 8.57 -15.63 17.88
N ARG A 129 8.66 -15.62 16.55
CA ARG A 129 9.41 -14.63 15.76
C ARG A 129 8.52 -13.57 15.12
N HIS A 130 7.26 -13.91 14.83
CA HIS A 130 6.29 -13.02 14.20
C HIS A 130 5.68 -12.01 15.20
N ASN A 131 5.39 -12.43 16.42
CA ASN A 131 4.67 -11.62 17.39
C ASN A 131 5.39 -10.30 17.70
N ASP A 132 4.67 -9.20 17.51
CA ASP A 132 5.13 -7.85 17.81
C ASP A 132 4.94 -7.51 19.30
N ALA A 133 6.02 -7.61 20.08
CA ALA A 133 5.95 -7.32 21.52
C ALA A 133 5.68 -5.83 21.79
N PHE A 134 4.70 -5.51 22.63
CA PHE A 134 4.43 -4.13 23.04
C PHE A 134 5.53 -3.57 23.96
N ILE A 135 5.88 -2.31 23.73
CA ILE A 135 6.82 -1.51 24.51
C ILE A 135 6.21 -0.13 24.78
N PRO A 136 6.68 0.61 25.79
CA PRO A 136 6.26 2.00 25.98
C PRO A 136 6.52 2.83 24.72
N ALA A 137 5.53 3.61 24.30
CA ALA A 137 5.69 4.54 23.18
C ALA A 137 6.68 5.66 23.56
N PRO A 138 7.54 6.13 22.64
CA PRO A 138 8.25 7.39 22.80
C PRO A 138 7.25 8.51 23.07
N GLU A 139 7.66 9.54 23.81
CA GLU A 139 6.81 10.70 24.05
C GLU A 139 6.55 11.43 22.72
N LEU A 140 5.43 11.09 22.08
CA LEU A 140 4.96 11.77 20.88
C LEU A 140 4.47 13.16 21.29
N ALA A 141 4.92 14.18 20.56
CA ALA A 141 4.56 15.57 20.80
C ALA A 141 3.04 15.73 21.00
N ALA A 142 2.67 16.51 22.02
CA ALA A 142 1.30 16.81 22.46
C ALA A 142 0.32 17.28 21.36
N ALA A 143 0.80 17.54 20.14
CA ALA A 143 0.03 18.03 18.99
C ALA A 143 -1.13 17.10 18.58
N ALA A 144 -1.02 15.78 18.72
CA ALA A 144 -2.08 14.85 18.31
C ALA A 144 -3.33 14.91 19.24
N ALA A 145 -3.15 15.29 20.51
CA ALA A 145 -4.26 15.41 21.45
C ALA A 145 -5.24 16.54 21.06
N LYS A 146 -4.77 17.53 20.29
CA LYS A 146 -5.58 18.70 19.88
C LYS A 146 -6.78 18.33 19.00
N HIS A 147 -6.74 17.18 18.33
CA HIS A 147 -7.74 16.82 17.33
C HIS A 147 -8.74 15.75 17.78
N GLY A 148 -8.59 15.18 18.97
CA GLY A 148 -9.67 14.41 19.62
C GLY A 148 -9.43 12.90 19.74
N ILE A 149 -8.70 12.24 18.82
CA ILE A 149 -8.29 10.84 18.97
C ILE A 149 -6.90 10.78 19.62
N PRO A 150 -6.75 10.20 20.83
CA PRO A 150 -5.46 10.10 21.51
C PRO A 150 -4.51 9.13 20.80
N ARG A 151 -3.22 9.35 20.98
CA ARG A 151 -2.18 8.40 20.59
C ARG A 151 -2.02 7.32 21.65
N SER A 152 -1.63 6.12 21.21
CA SER A 152 -1.31 4.99 22.08
C SER A 152 -0.13 5.35 22.99
N ARG A 153 -0.17 4.88 24.24
CA ARG A 153 0.98 4.90 25.16
C ARG A 153 1.93 3.71 24.92
N LEU A 154 1.59 2.85 23.96
CA LEU A 154 2.30 1.63 23.61
C LEU A 154 2.65 1.66 22.13
N HIS A 155 3.88 1.26 21.81
CA HIS A 155 4.36 0.90 20.47
C HIS A 155 4.68 -0.60 20.45
N THR A 156 5.06 -1.14 19.30
CA THR A 156 5.62 -2.49 19.21
C THR A 156 7.11 -2.45 18.91
N LYS A 157 7.84 -3.46 19.39
CA LYS A 157 9.30 -3.57 19.19
C LYS A 157 9.69 -3.85 17.74
N THR A 158 8.85 -4.61 17.05
CA THR A 158 8.91 -4.93 15.61
C THR A 158 7.58 -4.54 14.98
N ASN A 159 7.48 -4.57 13.65
CA ASN A 159 6.26 -4.17 12.95
C ASN A 159 5.82 -5.21 11.89
N ASN A 160 5.80 -6.48 12.27
CA ASN A 160 5.29 -7.58 11.42
C ASN A 160 3.80 -7.44 11.13
N SER A 161 3.05 -6.84 12.05
CA SER A 161 1.64 -6.47 11.90
C SER A 161 1.40 -5.36 10.88
N GLY A 162 2.44 -4.63 10.45
CA GLY A 162 2.30 -3.53 9.49
C GLY A 162 1.40 -2.42 10.01
N GLY A 163 1.54 -2.06 11.28
CA GLY A 163 0.82 -0.98 11.93
C GLY A 163 -0.62 -1.30 12.32
N ILE A 164 -1.10 -2.52 12.06
CA ILE A 164 -2.49 -2.92 12.32
C ILE A 164 -2.54 -4.25 13.06
N GLN A 165 -3.12 -4.25 14.26
CA GLN A 165 -3.21 -5.46 15.07
C GLN A 165 -4.65 -5.65 15.55
N GLY A 166 -5.22 -6.83 15.28
CA GLY A 166 -6.59 -7.16 15.67
C GLY A 166 -7.64 -6.26 15.01
N GLY A 167 -7.42 -5.80 13.78
CA GLY A 167 -8.36 -4.95 13.05
C GLY A 167 -8.20 -3.45 13.25
N ILE A 168 -7.29 -3.01 14.14
CA ILE A 168 -7.12 -1.60 14.48
C ILE A 168 -5.67 -1.13 14.36
N SER A 169 -5.46 0.14 14.03
CA SER A 169 -4.12 0.73 14.02
C SER A 169 -3.48 0.73 15.41
N ASN A 170 -2.21 0.33 15.50
CA ASN A 170 -1.48 0.21 16.78
C ASN A 170 -0.57 1.42 17.08
N GLY A 171 -0.43 2.35 16.14
CA GLY A 171 0.41 3.56 16.27
C GLY A 171 1.77 3.46 15.58
N MET A 172 2.18 2.27 15.14
CA MET A 172 3.33 2.09 14.25
C MET A 172 2.99 2.53 12.82
N PRO A 173 3.99 2.78 11.96
CA PRO A 173 3.75 2.99 10.53
C PRO A 173 2.93 1.83 9.94
N ILE A 174 1.86 2.18 9.22
CA ILE A 174 1.11 1.19 8.45
C ILE A 174 1.77 1.07 7.10
N PHE A 175 2.07 -0.14 6.63
CA PHE A 175 2.61 -0.33 5.29
C PHE A 175 2.05 -1.57 4.63
N PHE A 176 1.80 -1.45 3.33
CA PHE A 176 1.22 -2.51 2.52
C PHE A 176 1.75 -2.44 1.09
N ARG A 177 1.70 -3.59 0.40
CA ARG A 177 2.09 -3.73 -1.00
C ARG A 177 0.88 -4.14 -1.84
N VAL A 178 0.78 -3.51 -3.00
CA VAL A 178 -0.33 -3.68 -3.96
C VAL A 178 0.24 -4.24 -5.24
N ALA A 179 -0.28 -5.39 -5.68
CA ALA A 179 0.18 -6.08 -6.89
C ALA A 179 -0.74 -5.75 -8.08
N PHE A 180 -0.15 -5.20 -9.13
CA PHE A 180 -0.82 -4.87 -10.38
C PHE A 180 -0.47 -5.89 -11.46
N LYS A 181 -1.48 -6.43 -12.14
CA LYS A 181 -1.26 -7.24 -13.34
C LYS A 181 -0.88 -6.35 -14.54
N PRO A 182 -0.35 -6.93 -15.62
CA PRO A 182 -0.17 -6.20 -16.87
C PRO A 182 -1.50 -5.61 -17.38
N PRO A 183 -1.50 -4.38 -17.92
CA PRO A 183 -2.66 -3.84 -18.63
C PRO A 183 -3.09 -4.80 -19.76
N ALA A 184 -4.41 -4.99 -19.90
CA ALA A 184 -4.94 -6.04 -20.79
C ALA A 184 -4.82 -5.71 -22.28
N THR A 185 -4.68 -4.43 -22.61
CA THR A 185 -4.63 -3.95 -23.99
C THR A 185 -3.19 -3.68 -24.35
N ILE A 186 -2.66 -4.48 -25.27
CA ILE A 186 -1.32 -4.35 -25.86
C ILE A 186 -1.45 -4.12 -27.37
N SER A 187 -0.39 -3.64 -28.02
CA SER A 187 -0.40 -3.37 -29.47
C SER A 187 -0.17 -4.62 -30.32
N GLN A 188 -0.19 -5.81 -29.71
CA GLN A 188 -0.19 -7.10 -30.41
C GLN A 188 -1.63 -7.56 -30.62
N ASP A 189 -1.90 -8.20 -31.75
CA ASP A 189 -3.19 -8.84 -32.02
C ASP A 189 -3.44 -9.94 -30.97
N GLN A 190 -4.67 -9.98 -30.43
CA GLN A 190 -5.08 -10.97 -29.44
C GLN A 190 -6.28 -11.76 -29.95
N THR A 191 -6.17 -13.09 -29.92
CA THR A 191 -7.31 -13.97 -30.20
C THR A 191 -8.32 -13.87 -29.06
N THR A 192 -9.59 -13.64 -29.42
CA THR A 192 -10.70 -13.56 -28.48
C THR A 192 -11.98 -14.10 -29.12
N ALA A 193 -13.13 -13.94 -28.48
CA ALA A 193 -14.42 -14.30 -29.06
C ALA A 193 -15.07 -13.09 -29.76
N LEU A 194 -15.88 -13.36 -30.79
CA LEU A 194 -16.81 -12.37 -31.33
C LEU A 194 -17.89 -12.04 -30.30
N TYR A 195 -18.41 -10.81 -30.34
CA TYR A 195 -19.38 -10.33 -29.35
C TYR A 195 -20.69 -11.12 -29.34
N ASP A 196 -21.08 -11.69 -30.48
CA ASP A 196 -22.27 -12.53 -30.63
C ASP A 196 -22.03 -14.01 -30.26
N GLY A 197 -20.80 -14.37 -29.84
CA GLY A 197 -20.43 -15.72 -29.45
C GLY A 197 -20.33 -16.71 -30.62
N THR A 198 -20.34 -16.24 -31.87
CA THR A 198 -20.39 -17.11 -33.06
C THR A 198 -19.05 -17.77 -33.40
N GLY A 199 -17.95 -17.33 -32.79
CA GLY A 199 -16.64 -17.91 -33.01
C GLY A 199 -15.49 -17.03 -32.51
N GLU A 200 -14.30 -17.37 -32.99
CA GLU A 200 -13.08 -16.61 -32.70
C GLU A 200 -13.03 -15.30 -33.50
N GLY A 201 -12.49 -14.27 -32.87
CA GLY A 201 -12.19 -12.97 -33.46
C GLY A 201 -10.79 -12.51 -33.06
N VAL A 202 -10.33 -11.42 -33.68
CA VAL A 202 -9.04 -10.79 -33.37
C VAL A 202 -9.30 -9.40 -32.83
N LEU A 203 -8.79 -9.14 -31.62
CA LEU A 203 -8.78 -7.80 -31.03
C LEU A 203 -7.49 -7.09 -31.42
N THR A 204 -7.61 -6.14 -32.36
CA THR A 204 -6.52 -5.25 -32.75
C THR A 204 -6.68 -3.90 -32.04
N ALA A 205 -5.90 -3.67 -31.00
CA ALA A 205 -5.92 -2.40 -30.29
C ALA A 205 -4.97 -1.39 -30.96
N LYS A 206 -5.53 -0.25 -31.41
CA LYS A 206 -4.77 0.83 -32.04
C LYS A 206 -4.48 1.94 -31.01
N GLY A 207 -3.26 2.44 -31.01
CA GLY A 207 -2.85 3.59 -30.20
C GLY A 207 -1.68 3.30 -29.27
N ARG A 208 -1.37 4.28 -28.42
CA ARG A 208 -0.34 4.12 -27.38
C ARG A 208 -0.97 3.42 -26.17
N HIS A 209 -0.45 2.25 -25.84
CA HIS A 209 -0.81 1.54 -24.63
C HIS A 209 0.29 1.67 -23.57
N ASP A 210 -0.10 1.47 -22.33
CA ASP A 210 0.84 1.51 -21.23
C ASP A 210 1.64 0.20 -21.17
N PRO A 211 2.97 0.20 -21.34
CA PRO A 211 3.78 -0.98 -21.06
C PRO A 211 3.75 -1.34 -19.56
N CYS A 212 3.49 -0.41 -18.64
CA CYS A 212 3.37 -0.72 -17.22
C CYS A 212 2.61 0.35 -16.42
N VAL A 213 1.50 -0.02 -15.77
CA VAL A 213 0.62 0.93 -15.07
C VAL A 213 1.14 1.41 -13.71
N VAL A 214 2.12 0.71 -13.12
CA VAL A 214 2.52 0.96 -11.72
C VAL A 214 3.07 2.36 -11.45
N PRO A 215 3.85 3.01 -12.35
CA PRO A 215 4.33 4.36 -12.08
C PRO A 215 3.21 5.38 -11.96
N ARG A 216 2.09 5.15 -12.67
CA ARG A 216 0.89 5.99 -12.61
C ARG A 216 -0.05 5.59 -11.47
N ALA A 217 0.09 4.38 -10.94
CA ALA A 217 -0.70 3.90 -9.82
C ALA A 217 -0.30 4.54 -8.49
N VAL A 218 0.95 5.02 -8.34
CA VAL A 218 1.47 5.65 -7.11
C VAL A 218 0.50 6.69 -6.51
N PRO A 219 0.12 7.78 -7.22
CA PRO A 219 -0.81 8.77 -6.66
C PRO A 219 -2.23 8.23 -6.45
N ILE A 220 -2.64 7.19 -7.17
CA ILE A 220 -3.95 6.55 -6.99
C ILE A 220 -3.97 5.76 -5.68
N VAL A 221 -2.91 4.99 -5.41
CA VAL A 221 -2.73 4.24 -4.15
C VAL A 221 -2.71 5.19 -2.95
N GLU A 222 -1.99 6.31 -3.05
CA GLU A 222 -2.00 7.35 -2.00
C GLU A 222 -3.40 7.91 -1.77
N GLY A 223 -4.14 8.24 -2.84
CA GLY A 223 -5.50 8.76 -2.75
C GLY A 223 -6.48 7.77 -2.12
N MET A 224 -6.44 6.51 -2.54
CA MET A 224 -7.30 5.46 -1.98
C MET A 224 -6.98 5.19 -0.50
N ALA A 225 -5.71 5.23 -0.12
CA ALA A 225 -5.29 5.12 1.27
C ALA A 225 -5.76 6.31 2.11
N ALA A 226 -5.65 7.53 1.57
CA ALA A 226 -6.12 8.73 2.23
C ALA A 226 -7.63 8.69 2.50
N LEU A 227 -8.43 8.24 1.53
CA LEU A 227 -9.87 8.09 1.69
C LEU A 227 -10.22 7.05 2.76
N ALA A 228 -9.58 5.88 2.75
CA ALA A 228 -9.80 4.84 3.75
C ALA A 228 -9.42 5.30 5.17
N ILE A 229 -8.29 5.98 5.33
CA ILE A 229 -7.88 6.54 6.63
C ILE A 229 -8.82 7.65 7.09
N ALA A 230 -9.22 8.55 6.18
CA ALA A 230 -10.15 9.63 6.51
C ALA A 230 -11.48 9.09 7.02
N ASP A 231 -12.03 8.06 6.35
CA ASP A 231 -13.27 7.41 6.77
C ASP A 231 -13.13 6.74 8.14
N ALA A 232 -12.04 6.00 8.36
CA ALA A 232 -11.76 5.38 9.67
C ALA A 232 -11.59 6.42 10.79
N VAL A 233 -11.00 7.57 10.50
CA VAL A 233 -10.91 8.70 11.44
C VAL A 233 -12.30 9.26 11.77
N MET A 234 -13.15 9.48 10.77
CA MET A 234 -14.52 9.98 10.97
C MET A 234 -15.37 9.00 11.80
N ALA A 235 -15.29 7.70 11.49
CA ALA A 235 -15.96 6.66 12.26
C ALA A 235 -15.49 6.67 13.72
N GLN A 236 -14.19 6.80 13.97
CA GLN A 236 -13.65 6.84 15.33
C GLN A 236 -14.09 8.09 16.10
N HIS A 237 -14.25 9.24 15.42
CA HIS A 237 -14.85 10.42 16.02
C HIS A 237 -16.30 10.20 16.44
N ALA A 238 -17.12 9.59 15.56
CA ALA A 238 -18.51 9.30 15.87
C ALA A 238 -18.64 8.39 17.11
N ARG A 239 -17.79 7.35 17.22
CA ARG A 239 -17.76 6.45 18.39
C ARG A 239 -17.43 7.21 19.68
N ARG A 240 -16.41 8.08 19.66
CA ARG A 240 -16.03 8.88 20.84
C ARG A 240 -17.14 9.83 21.27
N MET A 241 -17.80 10.47 20.32
CA MET A 241 -18.94 11.34 20.59
C MET A 241 -20.11 10.54 21.20
N GLY A 242 -20.40 9.35 20.68
CA GLY A 242 -21.41 8.46 21.25
C GLY A 242 -21.13 8.07 22.71
N ILE A 243 -19.87 7.76 23.05
CA ILE A 243 -19.45 7.47 24.43
C ILE A 243 -19.69 8.68 25.33
N GLN A 244 -19.30 9.88 24.91
CA GLN A 244 -19.50 11.11 25.69
C GLN A 244 -20.99 11.36 25.95
N ILE A 245 -21.84 11.24 24.91
CA ILE A 245 -23.30 11.39 25.05
C ILE A 245 -23.86 10.38 26.05
N ALA A 246 -23.43 9.12 25.98
CA ALA A 246 -23.88 8.07 26.88
C ALA A 246 -23.46 8.30 28.35
N GLN A 247 -22.31 8.94 28.57
CA GLN A 247 -21.76 9.26 29.90
C GLN A 247 -22.34 10.54 30.51
N THR A 248 -23.08 11.36 29.75
CA THR A 248 -23.67 12.62 30.24
C THR A 248 -25.08 12.40 30.85
N LYS A 249 -25.37 11.17 31.28
CA LYS A 249 -26.57 10.77 32.04
C LYS A 249 -26.18 10.34 33.44
#